data_AF-A0AAD8HH27-F1
#
_entry.id   AF-A0AAD8HH27-F1
#
_cell.length_a   1.000
_cell.length_b   1.000
_cell.length_c   1.000
_cell.angle_alpha   90.00
_cell.angle_beta   90.00
_cell.angle_gamma   90.00
#
_symmetry.space_group_name_H-M   'P 1'
#
loop_
_entity.id
_entity.type
_entity.pdbx_description
1 polymer ?
#
loop_
_entity_poly.entity_id
_entity_poly.type
_entity_poly.pdbx_seq_one_letter_code
_entity_poly.pdbx_strand_id
1 'polypeptide(L)'
;MASDVFVGKDRFATILLMRLTETVILWLSDDQSFWEDIEQGPQTLGPLGLQQFYLDMQFVILFASQGRYLSRHLHQVIKNIIGRAIDAVAATKVDPYSLLPEDEWFTDVAQIAIEVLTGKEPGENENEGIHSPIAPQSVECN
;
A
#
# COMPACT_ATOMS: atom_id res chain seq x y z
N MET A 1 -7.44 -18.54 28.52
CA MET A 1 -8.37 -19.03 27.49
C MET A 1 -8.87 -17.94 26.53
N ALA A 2 -8.58 -16.65 26.72
CA ALA A 2 -8.74 -15.63 25.67
C ALA A 2 -7.53 -15.55 24.74
N SER A 3 -6.31 -15.73 25.27
CA SER A 3 -5.04 -15.65 24.52
C SER A 3 -4.96 -16.59 23.31
N ASP A 4 -5.52 -17.80 23.38
CA ASP A 4 -5.49 -18.76 22.26
C ASP A 4 -6.41 -18.34 21.10
N VAL A 5 -7.48 -17.58 21.37
CA VAL A 5 -8.37 -17.02 20.36
C VAL A 5 -7.68 -15.87 19.61
N PHE A 6 -6.86 -15.08 20.30
CA PHE A 6 -6.12 -13.96 19.70
C PHE A 6 -4.96 -14.41 18.82
N VAL A 7 -4.20 -15.44 19.23
CA VAL A 7 -3.07 -15.96 18.43
C VAL A 7 -3.52 -16.58 17.09
N GLY A 8 -4.74 -17.15 17.04
CA GLY A 8 -5.33 -17.69 15.81
C GLY A 8 -5.95 -16.63 14.89
N LYS A 9 -6.47 -15.53 15.45
CA LYS A 9 -7.20 -14.49 14.71
C LYS A 9 -6.30 -13.76 13.71
N ASP A 10 -5.08 -13.44 14.11
CA ASP A 10 -4.14 -12.70 13.24
C ASP A 10 -3.70 -13.59 12.06
N ARG A 11 -3.43 -14.87 12.32
CA ARG A 11 -3.13 -15.84 11.25
C ARG A 11 -4.31 -16.04 10.31
N PHE A 12 -5.52 -16.14 10.84
CA PHE A 12 -6.74 -16.26 10.02
C PHE A 12 -6.95 -15.03 9.13
N ALA A 13 -6.82 -13.83 9.70
CA ALA A 13 -6.92 -12.57 8.95
C ALA A 13 -5.85 -12.48 7.86
N THR A 14 -4.59 -12.84 8.15
CA THR A 14 -3.52 -12.87 7.14
C THR A 14 -3.81 -13.85 6.02
N ILE A 15 -4.33 -15.05 6.32
CA ILE A 15 -4.69 -16.04 5.29
C ILE A 15 -5.84 -15.52 4.42
N LEU A 16 -6.85 -14.91 5.03
CA LEU A 16 -7.96 -14.32 4.28
C LEU A 16 -7.47 -13.16 3.39
N LEU A 17 -6.66 -12.25 3.92
CA LEU A 17 -6.07 -11.14 3.16
C LEU A 17 -5.21 -11.64 2.01
N MET A 18 -4.37 -12.65 2.24
CA MET A 18 -3.57 -13.31 1.21
C MET A 18 -4.46 -13.84 0.08
N ARG A 19 -5.50 -14.63 0.41
CA ARG A 19 -6.38 -15.25 -0.58
C ARG A 19 -7.23 -14.24 -1.34
N LEU A 20 -7.75 -13.23 -0.64
CA LEU A 20 -8.52 -12.17 -1.26
C LEU A 20 -7.65 -11.33 -2.20
N THR A 21 -6.46 -10.91 -1.77
CA THR A 21 -5.53 -10.13 -2.60
C THR A 21 -5.13 -10.92 -3.85
N GLU A 22 -4.74 -12.18 -3.69
CA GLU A 22 -4.38 -13.06 -4.81
C GLU A 22 -5.54 -13.20 -5.80
N THR A 23 -6.74 -13.46 -5.30
CA THR A 23 -7.94 -13.64 -6.13
C THR A 23 -8.28 -12.37 -6.91
N VAL A 24 -8.32 -11.21 -6.25
CA VAL A 24 -8.66 -9.93 -6.87
C VAL A 24 -7.63 -9.53 -7.93
N ILE A 25 -6.33 -9.70 -7.64
CA ILE A 25 -5.26 -9.33 -8.57
C ILE A 25 -5.24 -10.23 -9.80
N LEU A 26 -5.39 -11.54 -9.63
CA LEU A 26 -5.47 -12.47 -10.76
C LEU A 26 -6.72 -12.20 -11.60
N TRP A 27 -7.87 -12.00 -10.96
CA TRP A 27 -9.11 -11.66 -11.66
C TRP A 27 -8.96 -10.36 -12.46
N LEU A 28 -8.41 -9.29 -11.86
CA LEU A 28 -8.17 -8.02 -12.53
C LEU A 28 -7.21 -8.14 -13.72
N SER A 29 -6.16 -8.97 -13.58
CA SER A 29 -5.20 -9.24 -14.66
C SER A 29 -5.89 -9.80 -15.91
N ASP A 30 -6.89 -10.66 -15.70
CA ASP A 30 -7.53 -11.44 -16.75
C ASP A 30 -8.89 -10.85 -17.21
N ASP A 31 -9.37 -9.75 -16.61
CA ASP A 31 -10.64 -9.11 -16.96
C ASP A 31 -10.56 -8.38 -18.32
N GLN A 32 -10.82 -9.13 -19.39
CA GLN A 32 -10.79 -8.60 -20.75
C GLN A 32 -11.72 -7.40 -20.94
N SER A 33 -12.91 -7.39 -20.33
CA SER A 33 -13.87 -6.30 -20.51
C SER A 33 -13.36 -4.99 -19.92
N PHE A 34 -12.78 -5.06 -18.71
CA PHE A 34 -12.14 -3.92 -18.06
C PHE A 34 -10.99 -3.37 -18.90
N TRP A 35 -10.14 -4.25 -19.44
CA TRP A 35 -9.00 -3.80 -20.23
C TRP A 35 -9.37 -3.29 -21.62
N GLU A 36 -10.39 -3.83 -22.27
CA GLU A 36 -10.89 -3.31 -23.54
C GLU A 36 -11.36 -1.85 -23.40
N ASP A 37 -12.07 -1.54 -22.30
CA ASP A 37 -12.52 -0.17 -22.02
C ASP A 37 -11.35 0.80 -21.80
N ILE A 38 -10.27 0.33 -21.17
CA ILE A 38 -9.06 1.14 -20.89
C ILE A 38 -8.18 1.32 -22.13
N GLU A 39 -8.03 0.28 -22.94
CA GLU A 39 -7.09 0.25 -24.07
C GLU A 39 -7.71 0.79 -25.37
N GLN A 40 -9.00 0.53 -25.59
CA GLN A 40 -9.69 0.81 -26.85
C GLN A 40 -10.99 1.60 -26.66
N GLY A 41 -11.53 1.63 -25.44
CA GLY A 41 -12.79 2.27 -25.12
C GLY A 41 -12.69 3.80 -24.99
N PRO A 42 -13.86 4.47 -24.84
CA PRO A 42 -13.92 5.91 -24.60
C PRO A 42 -13.46 6.31 -23.18
N GLN A 43 -13.25 5.34 -22.29
CA GLN A 43 -12.86 5.52 -20.89
C GLN A 43 -11.38 5.14 -20.67
N THR A 44 -10.49 5.70 -21.49
CA THR A 44 -9.06 5.51 -21.28
C THR A 44 -8.62 6.08 -19.92
N LEU A 45 -7.57 5.50 -19.35
CA LEU A 45 -6.95 6.05 -18.14
C LEU A 45 -6.38 7.44 -18.47
N GLY A 46 -7.03 8.48 -17.97
CA GLY A 46 -6.50 9.83 -18.03
C GLY A 46 -5.24 9.98 -17.15
N PRO A 47 -4.55 11.13 -17.19
CA PRO A 47 -3.30 11.32 -16.46
C PRO A 47 -3.38 11.01 -14.95
N LEU A 48 -4.43 11.53 -14.29
CA LEU A 48 -4.71 11.26 -12.88
C LEU A 48 -5.10 9.80 -12.62
N GLY A 49 -5.80 9.17 -13.57
CA GLY A 49 -6.21 7.78 -13.48
C GLY A 49 -5.02 6.83 -13.48
N LEU A 50 -4.04 7.06 -14.37
CA LEU A 50 -2.81 6.28 -14.41
C LEU A 50 -2.01 6.41 -13.10
N GLN A 51 -1.86 7.64 -12.61
CA GLN A 51 -1.13 7.90 -11.37
C GLN A 51 -1.77 7.15 -10.19
N GLN A 52 -3.09 7.26 -10.00
CA GLN A 52 -3.78 6.56 -8.92
C GLN A 52 -3.65 5.04 -9.07
N PHE A 53 -3.88 4.51 -10.28
CA PHE A 53 -3.80 3.08 -10.54
C PHE A 53 -2.39 2.52 -10.26
N TYR A 54 -1.35 3.25 -10.67
CA TYR A 54 0.04 2.91 -10.35
C TYR A 54 0.27 2.85 -8.84
N LEU A 55 -0.15 3.89 -8.12
CA LEU A 55 0.00 3.97 -6.66
C LEU A 55 -0.77 2.86 -5.95
N ASP A 56 -1.98 2.53 -6.39
CA ASP A 56 -2.77 1.43 -5.83
C ASP A 56 -2.07 0.08 -6.03
N MET A 57 -1.52 -0.18 -7.21
CA MET A 57 -0.77 -1.41 -7.48
C MET A 57 0.54 -1.49 -6.68
N GLN A 58 1.26 -0.36 -6.55
CA GLN A 58 2.43 -0.27 -5.68
C GLN A 58 2.06 -0.50 -4.21
N PHE A 59 0.93 0.04 -3.75
CA PHE A 59 0.42 -0.20 -2.41
C PHE A 59 0.17 -1.67 -2.16
N VAL A 60 -0.45 -2.39 -3.11
CA VAL A 60 -0.68 -3.84 -3.00
C VAL A 60 0.65 -4.59 -2.85
N ILE A 61 1.69 -4.22 -3.60
CA ILE A 61 3.03 -4.83 -3.47
C ILE A 61 3.59 -4.60 -2.06
N LEU A 62 3.55 -3.36 -1.56
CA LEU A 62 4.08 -3.00 -0.24
C LEU A 62 3.31 -3.70 0.88
N PHE A 63 1.98 -3.63 0.83
CA PHE A 63 1.08 -4.26 1.79
C PHE A 63 1.28 -5.78 1.85
N ALA A 64 1.31 -6.45 0.70
CA ALA A 64 1.53 -7.89 0.63
C ALA A 64 2.94 -8.31 1.08
N SER A 65 3.95 -7.46 0.86
CA SER A 65 5.32 -7.68 1.33
C SER A 65 5.39 -7.63 2.85
N GLN A 66 4.78 -6.61 3.47
CA GLN A 66 4.73 -6.49 4.93
C GLN A 66 3.98 -7.66 5.58
N GLY A 67 2.88 -8.08 4.97
CA GLY A 67 2.11 -9.25 5.39
C GLY A 67 2.80 -10.60 5.10
N ARG A 68 3.95 -10.60 4.42
CA ARG A 68 4.74 -11.77 4.01
C ARG A 68 3.99 -12.78 3.15
N TYR A 69 3.07 -12.29 2.31
CA TYR A 69 2.31 -13.13 1.38
C TYR A 69 2.43 -12.69 -0.09
N LEU A 70 3.33 -11.75 -0.39
CA LEU A 70 3.71 -11.43 -1.77
C LEU A 70 4.53 -12.58 -2.38
N SER A 71 3.88 -13.46 -3.14
CA SER A 71 4.57 -14.49 -3.92
C SER A 71 5.25 -13.89 -5.15
N ARG A 72 6.26 -14.59 -5.70
CA ARG A 72 6.91 -14.18 -6.97
C ARG A 72 5.89 -14.07 -8.12
N HIS A 73 4.92 -14.98 -8.15
CA HIS A 73 3.88 -14.97 -9.17
C HIS A 73 2.97 -13.75 -9.01
N LEU A 74 2.45 -13.50 -7.80
CA LEU A 74 1.61 -12.35 -7.51
C LEU A 74 2.32 -11.04 -7.85
N HIS A 75 3.59 -10.90 -7.44
CA HIS A 75 4.40 -9.73 -7.77
C HIS A 75 4.53 -9.53 -9.28
N GLN A 76 4.79 -10.60 -10.05
CA GLN A 76 4.89 -10.51 -11.50
C GLN A 76 3.56 -10.08 -12.14
N VAL A 77 2.43 -10.62 -11.65
CA VAL A 77 1.10 -10.24 -12.15
C VAL A 77 0.84 -8.76 -11.91
N ILE A 78 1.13 -8.25 -10.70
CA ILE A 78 0.96 -6.81 -10.40
C ILE A 78 1.84 -5.96 -11.31
N LYS A 79 3.11 -6.35 -11.55
CA LYS A 79 3.98 -5.63 -12.49
C LYS A 79 3.45 -5.65 -13.92
N ASN A 80 2.87 -6.78 -14.36
CA ASN A 80 2.26 -6.87 -15.68
C ASN A 80 1.03 -5.95 -15.79
N ILE A 81 0.19 -5.89 -14.74
CA ILE A 81 -0.95 -4.96 -14.65
C ILE A 81 -0.48 -3.50 -14.76
N ILE A 82 0.57 -3.12 -14.02
CA ILE A 82 1.16 -1.78 -14.09
C ILE A 82 1.66 -1.48 -15.51
N GLY A 83 2.45 -2.39 -16.09
CA GLY A 83 2.99 -2.23 -17.45
C GLY A 83 1.89 -2.05 -18.50
N ARG A 84 0.82 -2.85 -18.40
CA ARG A 84 -0.34 -2.77 -19.28
C ARG A 84 -1.05 -1.42 -19.20
N ALA A 85 -1.23 -0.88 -17.99
CA ALA A 85 -1.81 0.45 -17.80
C ALA A 85 -0.92 1.57 -18.37
N ILE A 86 0.40 1.47 -18.21
CA ILE A 86 1.37 2.40 -18.79
C ILE A 86 1.30 2.37 -20.33
N ASP A 87 1.29 1.17 -20.91
CA ASP A 87 1.21 0.98 -22.37
C ASP A 87 -0.10 1.53 -22.95
N ALA A 88 -1.22 1.33 -22.25
CA ALA A 88 -2.52 1.87 -22.65
C ALA A 88 -2.50 3.41 -22.72
N VAL A 89 -1.86 4.08 -21.77
CA VAL A 89 -1.71 5.55 -21.80
C VAL A 89 -0.70 6.00 -22.84
N ALA A 90 0.41 5.30 -23.01
CA ALA A 90 1.41 5.61 -24.03
C ALA A 90 0.80 5.60 -25.44
N ALA A 91 -0.14 4.69 -25.71
CA ALA A 91 -0.87 4.63 -26.98
C ALA A 91 -1.66 5.92 -27.30
N THR A 92 -1.98 6.74 -26.29
CA THR A 92 -2.65 8.04 -26.47
C THR A 92 -1.71 9.19 -26.83
N LYS A 93 -0.40 8.92 -27.03
CA LYS A 93 0.68 9.89 -27.30
C LYS A 93 1.01 10.83 -26.13
N VAL A 94 0.55 10.50 -24.93
CA VAL A 94 1.02 11.10 -23.68
C VAL A 94 2.25 10.32 -23.21
N ASP A 95 3.27 11.00 -22.70
CA ASP A 95 4.39 10.32 -22.03
C ASP A 95 3.93 9.85 -20.65
N PRO A 96 3.73 8.53 -20.42
CA PRO A 96 3.17 8.04 -19.17
C PRO A 96 4.14 8.21 -18.00
N TYR A 97 5.45 8.19 -18.23
CA TYR A 97 6.45 8.31 -17.17
C TYR A 97 6.49 9.70 -16.56
N SER A 98 6.13 10.73 -17.34
CA SER A 98 5.97 12.10 -16.85
C SER A 98 4.82 12.27 -15.85
N LEU A 99 3.92 11.28 -15.76
CA LEU A 99 2.76 11.28 -14.87
C LEU A 99 2.99 10.46 -13.60
N LEU A 100 4.08 9.67 -13.56
CA LEU A 100 4.35 8.80 -12.43
C LEU A 100 5.00 9.60 -11.29
N PRO A 101 4.60 9.32 -10.04
CA PRO A 101 5.22 9.92 -8.88
C PRO A 101 6.68 9.43 -8.71
N GLU A 102 7.51 10.22 -8.03
CA GLU A 102 8.84 9.76 -7.59
C GLU A 102 8.71 8.61 -6.57
N ASP A 103 9.59 7.61 -6.66
CA ASP A 103 9.43 6.35 -5.89
C ASP A 103 9.63 6.52 -4.37
N GLU A 104 10.40 7.52 -3.92
CA GLU A 104 10.77 7.68 -2.52
C GLU A 104 9.61 8.18 -1.64
N TRP A 105 8.84 9.19 -2.08
CA TRP A 105 7.79 9.78 -1.22
C TRP A 105 6.64 8.81 -0.92
N PHE A 106 6.30 7.94 -1.87
CA PHE A 106 5.15 7.05 -1.71
C PHE A 106 5.43 5.92 -0.72
N THR A 107 6.67 5.42 -0.70
CA THR A 107 7.06 4.30 0.15
C THR A 107 6.84 4.63 1.63
N ASP A 108 7.21 5.84 2.06
CA ASP A 108 7.05 6.29 3.44
C ASP A 108 5.57 6.46 3.82
N VAL A 109 4.78 7.08 2.95
CA VAL A 109 3.34 7.29 3.17
C VAL A 109 2.59 5.95 3.21
N ALA A 110 2.93 5.03 2.31
CA ALA A 110 2.36 3.69 2.28
C ALA A 110 2.73 2.92 3.56
N GLN A 111 3.99 3.01 4.02
CA GLN A 111 4.43 2.36 5.26
C GLN A 111 3.57 2.80 6.46
N ILE A 112 3.37 4.10 6.63
CA ILE A 112 2.51 4.67 7.70
C ILE A 112 1.07 4.16 7.58
N ALA A 113 0.50 4.19 6.37
CA ALA A 113 -0.86 3.73 6.14
C ALA A 113 -1.02 2.25 6.49
N ILE A 114 -0.04 1.41 6.16
CA ILE A 114 -0.07 -0.02 6.46
C ILE A 114 0.05 -0.27 7.97
N GLU A 115 0.87 0.49 8.69
CA GLU A 115 0.96 0.40 10.15
C GLU A 115 -0.38 0.70 10.81
N VAL A 116 -1.03 1.80 10.41
CA VAL A 116 -2.37 2.18 10.87
C VAL A 116 -3.40 1.08 10.56
N LEU A 117 -3.43 0.58 9.32
CA LEU A 117 -4.38 -0.47 8.89
C LEU A 117 -4.17 -1.81 9.60
N THR A 118 -2.93 -2.10 10.01
CA THR A 118 -2.58 -3.33 10.72
C THR A 118 -2.66 -3.20 12.24
N GLY A 119 -3.07 -2.03 12.74
CA GLY A 119 -3.23 -1.77 14.18
C GLY A 119 -1.90 -1.66 14.93
N LYS A 120 -0.80 -1.38 14.23
CA LYS A 120 0.45 -0.94 14.84
C LYS A 120 0.36 0.56 15.04
N GLU A 121 0.71 1.06 16.22
CA GLU A 121 0.82 2.50 16.40
C GLU A 121 1.94 3.02 15.48
N PRO A 122 1.65 3.98 14.58
CA PRO A 122 2.69 4.58 13.76
C PRO A 122 3.71 5.22 14.70
N GLY A 123 4.95 4.76 14.62
CA GLY A 123 5.91 4.83 15.73
C GLY A 123 6.03 6.21 16.40
N GLU A 124 5.80 6.25 17.72
CA GLU A 124 6.47 7.17 18.65
C GLU A 124 7.96 6.82 18.71
N ASN A 125 8.71 7.06 17.64
CA ASN A 125 10.16 6.94 17.64
C ASN A 125 10.79 8.22 17.11
N GLU A 126 10.51 9.34 17.77
CA GLU A 126 11.38 10.51 17.79
C GLU A 126 11.01 11.37 19.02
N ASN A 127 11.92 11.40 20.00
CA ASN A 127 12.03 12.38 21.11
C ASN A 127 11.48 12.03 22.51
N GLU A 128 12.08 11.06 23.21
CA GLU A 128 12.26 11.15 24.67
C GLU A 128 13.71 10.85 25.05
N GLY A 129 14.58 11.80 24.73
CA GLY A 129 15.97 11.84 25.17
C GLY A 129 16.49 13.26 25.35
N ILE A 130 15.61 14.24 25.49
CA ILE A 130 15.98 15.62 25.83
C ILE A 130 15.52 15.86 27.25
N HIS A 131 16.45 15.69 28.19
CA HIS A 131 16.40 16.35 29.48
C HIS A 131 15.98 17.80 29.28
N SER A 132 14.83 18.20 29.83
CA SER A 132 14.54 19.61 30.06
C SER A 132 14.04 19.81 31.49
N PRO A 133 14.54 20.85 32.19
CA PRO A 133 14.54 20.93 33.64
C PRO A 133 13.30 21.66 34.18
N ILE A 134 13.19 21.63 35.51
CA ILE A 134 12.33 22.44 36.40
C ILE A 134 11.07 21.72 36.87
N ALA A 135 11.20 21.06 38.03
CA ALA A 135 10.12 20.91 38.99
C ALA A 135 10.44 21.79 40.23
N PRO A 136 9.43 22.40 40.87
CA PRO A 136 9.60 23.54 41.77
C PRO A 136 10.09 23.12 43.16
N GLN A 137 10.90 23.99 43.79
CA GLN A 137 11.31 23.83 45.18
C GLN A 137 10.09 23.91 46.12
N SER A 138 9.89 22.86 46.90
CA SER A 138 9.05 22.86 48.10
C SER A 138 9.68 23.81 49.12
N VAL A 139 8.96 24.87 49.50
CA VAL A 139 9.32 25.69 50.66
C VAL A 139 8.67 25.04 51.89
N GLU A 140 9.48 24.37 52.72
CA GLU A 140 9.11 24.00 54.09
C GLU A 140 9.12 25.26 54.96
N CYS A 141 7.97 25.60 55.54
CA CYS A 141 7.90 26.52 56.68
C CYS A 141 7.60 25.69 57.93
N ASN A 142 8.59 25.58 58.82
CA ASN A 142 8.42 25.43 60.27
C ASN A 142 9.67 25.98 60.97
#